data_AF-A0A3D3QKL6-F1
#
_entry.id   AF-A0A3D3QKL6-F1
#
_cell.length_a   1.000
_cell.length_b   1.000
_cell.length_c   1.000
_cell.angle_alpha   90.00
_cell.angle_beta   90.00
_cell.angle_gamma   90.00
#
_symmetry.space_group_name_H-M   'P 1'
#
loop_
_entity.id
_entity.type
_entity.pdbx_description
1 polymer ?
#
loop_
_entity_poly.entity_id
_entity_poly.type
_entity_poly.pdbx_seq_one_letter_code
_entity_poly.pdbx_strand_id
1 'polypeptide(L)'
;MHLKNSDLSTQRCRALGIDFGTKRIGMAVSDSTNTLAAPLKTLTRREGKRPPYACMLETARDYDVCQLVVGLPLSLDGEENEWCTEVRLMG
;
A
#
# COMPACT_ATOMS: atom_id res chain seq x y z
N MET A 1 -13.01 -29.36 13.29
CA MET A 1 -12.87 -28.34 14.34
C MET A 1 -13.51 -27.06 13.83
N HIS A 2 -14.63 -26.67 14.43
CA HIS A 2 -15.32 -25.42 14.11
C HIS A 2 -14.48 -24.24 14.63
N LEU A 3 -13.88 -23.46 13.74
CA LEU A 3 -13.31 -22.17 14.10
C LEU A 3 -14.49 -21.20 14.26
N LYS A 4 -14.64 -20.64 15.47
CA LYS A 4 -15.69 -19.68 15.79
C LYS A 4 -15.35 -18.34 15.14
N ASN A 5 -16.33 -17.70 14.49
CA ASN A 5 -16.28 -16.33 13.94
C ASN A 5 -16.21 -15.24 15.04
N SER A 6 -15.52 -15.51 16.16
CA SER A 6 -15.50 -14.66 17.36
C SER A 6 -14.11 -14.10 17.70
N ASP A 7 -13.16 -14.11 16.75
CA ASP A 7 -11.80 -13.59 16.94
C ASP A 7 -11.42 -12.47 15.94
N LEU A 8 -12.43 -11.79 15.39
CA LEU A 8 -12.24 -10.43 14.90
C LEU A 8 -12.08 -9.50 16.10
N SER A 9 -11.02 -9.71 16.89
CA SER A 9 -10.42 -8.59 17.59
C SER A 9 -10.28 -7.49 16.53
N THR A 10 -10.79 -6.31 16.80
CA THR A 10 -10.42 -5.09 16.07
C THR A 10 -8.91 -5.00 16.17
N GLN A 11 -8.21 -5.65 15.24
CA GLN A 11 -6.76 -5.74 15.22
C GLN A 11 -6.30 -4.31 15.05
N ARG A 12 -5.83 -3.72 16.15
CA ARG A 12 -5.23 -2.40 16.17
C ARG A 12 -3.91 -2.51 15.44
N CYS A 13 -3.94 -2.43 14.12
CA CYS A 13 -2.78 -2.61 13.28
C CYS A 13 -2.82 -1.60 12.14
N ARG A 14 -1.64 -1.10 11.77
CA ARG A 14 -1.52 -0.02 10.79
C ARG A 14 -1.56 -0.59 9.38
N ALA A 15 -2.07 0.21 8.46
CA ALA A 15 -1.99 0.01 7.03
C ALA A 15 -0.93 0.95 6.43
N LEU A 16 -0.24 0.48 5.39
CA LEU A 16 0.61 1.31 4.54
C LEU A 16 -0.13 1.52 3.21
N GLY A 17 -0.58 2.75 2.98
CA GLY A 17 -1.09 3.21 1.70
C GLY A 17 0.07 3.51 0.74
N ILE A 18 -0.06 3.02 -0.49
CA ILE A 18 0.95 3.14 -1.56
C ILE A 18 0.29 3.72 -2.80
N ASP A 19 0.76 4.89 -3.23
CA ASP A 19 0.43 5.50 -4.51
C ASP A 19 1.54 5.17 -5.51
N PHE A 20 1.32 4.14 -6.32
CA PHE A 20 2.33 3.55 -7.18
C PHE A 20 2.44 4.29 -8.52
N GLY A 21 3.02 5.48 -8.50
CA GLY A 21 3.24 6.31 -9.69
C GLY A 21 4.45 5.87 -10.53
N THR A 22 4.48 6.33 -11.79
CA THR A 22 5.54 5.96 -12.75
C THR A 22 6.91 6.55 -12.41
N LYS A 23 6.95 7.74 -11.78
CA LYS A 23 8.19 8.47 -11.40
C LYS A 23 8.41 8.57 -9.89
N ARG A 24 7.32 8.61 -9.13
CA ARG A 24 7.32 8.79 -7.68
C ARG A 24 6.34 7.81 -7.06
N ILE A 25 6.66 7.34 -5.87
CA ILE A 25 5.78 6.47 -5.09
C ILE A 25 5.47 7.17 -3.79
N GLY A 26 4.21 7.59 -3.65
CA GLY A 26 3.70 8.14 -2.41
C GLY A 26 3.47 7.02 -1.40
N MET A 27 3.78 7.29 -0.14
CA MET A 27 3.48 6.37 0.96
C MET A 27 2.77 7.14 2.07
N ALA A 28 1.82 6.50 2.73
CA ALA A 28 1.16 7.01 3.91
C ALA A 28 0.91 5.85 4.88
N VAL A 29 1.03 6.10 6.18
CA VAL A 29 0.73 5.09 7.20
C VAL A 29 -0.50 5.50 7.98
N SER A 30 -1.39 4.57 8.28
CA SER A 30 -2.51 4.84 9.17
C SER A 30 -2.09 4.83 10.64
N ASP A 31 -2.92 5.41 11.50
CA ASP A 31 -2.89 5.10 12.92
C ASP A 31 -3.40 3.66 13.16
N SER A 32 -3.19 3.13 14.38
CA SER A 32 -3.58 1.75 14.68
C SER A 32 -5.09 1.51 14.68
N THR A 33 -5.90 2.58 14.61
CA THR A 33 -7.36 2.47 14.46
C THR A 33 -7.81 2.47 12.99
N ASN A 34 -6.89 2.69 12.04
CA ASN A 34 -7.17 2.87 10.62
C ASN A 34 -8.13 4.04 10.32
N THR A 35 -8.12 5.08 11.15
CA THR A 35 -8.98 6.26 11.01
C THR A 35 -8.25 7.44 10.38
N LEU A 36 -6.99 7.64 10.73
CA LEU A 36 -6.18 8.75 10.25
C LEU A 36 -4.97 8.23 9.49
N ALA A 37 -4.64 8.86 8.35
CA ALA A 37 -3.43 8.58 7.60
C ALA A 37 -2.45 9.75 7.70
N ALA A 38 -1.17 9.44 7.91
CA ALA A 38 -0.08 10.41 7.90
C ALA A 38 0.84 10.16 6.68
N PRO A 39 1.24 11.21 5.95
CA PRO A 39 2.14 11.04 4.81
C PRO A 39 3.53 10.61 5.27
N LEU A 40 4.16 9.73 4.51
CA LEU A 40 5.55 9.31 4.67
C LEU A 40 6.42 9.85 3.53
N LYS A 41 7.72 9.54 3.57
CA LYS A 41 8.68 9.91 2.54
C LYS A 41 8.27 9.35 1.17
N THR A 42 8.25 10.21 0.16
CA THR A 42 8.09 9.80 -1.23
C THR A 42 9.35 9.10 -1.74
N LEU A 43 9.18 7.95 -2.40
CA LEU A 43 10.28 7.24 -3.05
C LEU A 43 10.38 7.65 -4.53
N THR A 44 11.60 7.72 -5.05
CA THR A 44 11.83 7.98 -6.47
C THR A 44 11.94 6.66 -7.24
N ARG A 45 11.14 6.52 -8.30
CA ARG A 45 11.21 5.39 -9.22
C ARG A 45 12.14 5.77 -10.37
N ARG A 46 13.22 5.00 -10.54
CA ARG A 46 14.21 5.24 -11.59
C ARG A 46 13.81 4.45 -12.83
N GLU A 47 13.78 5.11 -13.97
CA GLU A 47 13.53 4.47 -15.26
C GLU A 47 14.53 3.33 -15.53
N GLY A 48 14.04 2.22 -16.08
CA GLY A 48 14.85 1.03 -16.34
C GLY A 48 15.34 0.27 -15.09
N LYS A 49 14.88 0.64 -13.89
CA LYS A 49 15.18 -0.06 -12.64
C LYS A 49 13.91 -0.63 -12.01
N ARG A 50 14.09 -1.69 -11.23
CA ARG A 50 13.01 -2.21 -10.39
C ARG A 50 12.52 -1.12 -9.43
N PRO A 51 11.21 -1.08 -9.14
CA PRO A 51 10.67 -0.24 -8.07
C PRO A 51 11.38 -0.50 -6.74
N PRO A 52 11.51 0.50 -5.86
CA PRO A 52 12.23 0.38 -4.59
C PRO A 52 11.43 -0.41 -3.52
N TYR A 53 11.04 -1.65 -3.83
CA TYR A 53 10.24 -2.51 -2.96
C TYR A 53 10.90 -2.76 -1.59
N ALA A 54 12.23 -2.85 -1.54
CA ALA A 54 12.96 -3.03 -0.29
C ALA A 54 12.69 -1.88 0.70
N CYS A 55 12.66 -0.63 0.23
CA CYS A 55 12.36 0.52 1.08
C CYS A 55 10.91 0.53 1.56
N MET A 56 9.96 0.04 0.74
CA MET A 56 8.56 -0.09 1.14
C MET A 56 8.40 -1.15 2.23
N LEU A 57 9.09 -2.30 2.09
CA LEU A 57 9.06 -3.38 3.07
C LEU A 57 9.74 -2.98 4.39
N GLU A 58 10.84 -2.24 4.31
CA GLU A 58 11.49 -1.67 5.49
C GLU A 58 10.55 -0.69 6.20
N THR A 59 9.94 0.23 5.46
CA THR A 59 8.92 1.15 6.00
C THR A 59 7.75 0.38 6.66
N ALA A 60 7.25 -0.68 6.02
CA ALA A 60 6.17 -1.48 6.58
C ALA A 60 6.58 -2.13 7.92
N ARG A 61 7.83 -2.59 8.04
CA ARG A 61 8.37 -3.16 9.29
C ARG A 61 8.54 -2.09 10.36
N ASP A 62 9.11 -0.94 10.02
CA ASP A 62 9.37 0.15 10.97
C ASP A 62 8.10 0.67 11.65
N TYR A 63 6.95 0.56 10.96
CA TYR A 63 5.65 1.02 11.46
C TYR A 63 4.73 -0.10 11.97
N ASP A 64 5.19 -1.35 12.04
CA ASP A 64 4.37 -2.52 12.42
C ASP A 64 3.09 -2.64 11.56
N VAL A 65 3.24 -2.47 10.26
CA VAL A 65 2.14 -2.53 9.30
C VAL A 65 1.69 -3.97 9.11
N CYS A 66 0.37 -4.18 9.18
CA CYS A 66 -0.27 -5.47 8.96
C CYS A 66 -0.91 -5.59 7.57
N GLN A 67 -1.14 -4.47 6.89
CA GLN A 67 -1.91 -4.40 5.65
C GLN A 67 -1.28 -3.41 4.68
N LEU A 68 -1.18 -3.81 3.41
CA LEU A 68 -0.80 -2.92 2.33
C LEU A 68 -2.04 -2.53 1.52
N VAL A 69 -2.19 -1.25 1.21
CA VAL A 69 -3.26 -0.73 0.35
C VAL A 69 -2.59 -0.03 -0.83
N VAL A 70 -2.79 -0.54 -2.04
CA VAL A 70 -2.20 0.03 -3.25
C VAL A 70 -3.29 0.69 -4.08
N GLY A 71 -3.10 1.96 -4.44
CA GLY A 71 -4.06 2.69 -5.27
C GLY A 71 -4.11 2.15 -6.70
N LEU A 72 -5.32 1.90 -7.23
CA LEU A 72 -5.53 1.48 -8.61
C LEU A 72 -5.82 2.72 -9.50
N PRO A 73 -4.98 3.02 -10.50
CA PRO A 73 -5.02 4.26 -11.26
C PRO A 73 -5.95 4.14 -12.48
N LEU A 74 -7.25 4.04 -12.21
CA LEU A 74 -8.30 4.01 -13.24
C LEU A 74 -8.27 5.28 -14.10
N SER A 75 -8.73 5.19 -15.35
CA SER A 75 -8.99 6.36 -16.19
C SER A 75 -10.19 7.17 -15.66
N LEU A 76 -10.41 8.36 -16.22
CA LEU A 76 -11.46 9.28 -15.77
C LEU A 76 -12.88 8.73 -15.94
N ASP A 77 -13.07 7.80 -16.87
CA ASP A 77 -14.30 7.04 -17.10
C ASP A 77 -14.42 5.79 -16.19
N GLY A 78 -13.42 5.52 -15.34
CA GLY A 78 -13.40 4.41 -14.39
C GLY A 78 -12.83 3.10 -14.96
N GLU A 79 -12.35 3.10 -16.20
CA GLU A 79 -11.82 1.90 -16.85
C GLU A 79 -10.36 1.62 -16.44
N GLU A 80 -9.97 0.35 -16.54
CA GLU A 80 -8.57 -0.05 -16.36
C GLU A 80 -7.73 0.31 -17.59
N ASN A 81 -6.46 0.58 -17.35
CA ASN A 81 -5.46 0.87 -18.39
C ASN A 81 -4.21 -0.01 -18.18
N GLU A 82 -3.22 0.11 -19.06
CA GLU A 82 -1.97 -0.65 -18.96
C GLU A 82 -1.28 -0.48 -17.59
N TRP A 83 -1.40 0.71 -16.97
CA TRP A 83 -0.81 0.98 -15.67
C TRP A 83 -1.50 0.23 -14.53
N CYS A 84 -2.80 -0.06 -14.65
CA CYS A 84 -3.52 -0.92 -13.70
C CYS A 84 -2.95 -2.34 -13.66
N THR A 85 -2.52 -2.87 -14.81
CA THR A 85 -1.92 -4.22 -14.89
C THR A 85 -0.61 -4.27 -14.10
N GLU A 86 0.27 -3.27 -14.26
CA GLU A 86 1.52 -3.21 -13.51
C GLU A 86 1.26 -3.09 -11.99
N VAL A 87 0.30 -2.26 -11.58
CA VAL A 87 -0.07 -2.11 -10.16
C VAL A 87 -0.60 -3.41 -9.57
N ARG A 88 -1.37 -4.20 -10.33
CA ARG A 88 -1.86 -5.52 -9.87
C ARG A 88 -0.75 -6.55 -9.72
N LEU A 89 0.30 -6.50 -10.56
CA LEU A 89 1.46 -7.40 -10.47
C LEU A 89 2.38 -7.09 -9.27
N MET A 90 2.20 -5.93 -8.63
CA MET A 90 2.93 -5.59 -7.40
C MET A 90 2.40 -6.37 -6.18
N GLY A 91 1.08 -6.55 -6.09
CA GLY A 91 0.39 -7.20 -4.96
C GLY A 91 0.45 -8.71 -5.01
#